data_AF-A5P7C0-F1
#
_entry.id   AF-A5P7C0-F1
#
_cell.length_a   1.000
_cell.length_b   1.000
_cell.length_c   1.000
_cell.angle_alpha   90.00
_cell.angle_beta   90.00
_cell.angle_gamma   90.00
#
_symmetry.space_group_name_H-M   'P 1'
#
loop_
_entity.id
_entity.type
_entity.pdbx_description
1 polymer ?
#
loop_
_entity_poly.entity_id
_entity_poly.type
_entity_poly.pdbx_seq_one_letter_code
_entity_poly.pdbx_strand_id
1 'polypeptide(L)'
;MAQFAGDGACREVLLALCRREQNAEETTVWDIHRLTGLPLHEAFAALRTLEYGKIVDILDNPSDPFGATIRLREGGITLLRNRNVA
;
A
#
# COMPACT_ATOMS: atom_id res chain seq x y z
N MET A 1 -1.69 24.30 -1.35
CA MET A 1 -1.63 22.93 -0.78
C MET A 1 -1.72 21.98 -1.95
N ALA A 2 -0.68 21.18 -2.21
CA ALA A 2 -0.70 20.22 -3.31
C ALA A 2 -1.67 19.09 -2.93
N GLN A 3 -2.88 19.14 -3.50
CA GLN A 3 -3.82 18.04 -3.47
C GLN A 3 -3.23 16.97 -4.39
N PHE A 4 -2.48 16.02 -3.81
CA PHE A 4 -1.86 14.96 -4.60
C PHE A 4 -2.98 14.15 -5.26
N ALA A 5 -2.89 13.96 -6.58
CA ALA A 5 -3.51 12.84 -7.26
C ALA A 5 -2.95 11.56 -6.60
N GLY A 6 -3.59 11.10 -5.53
CA GLY A 6 -2.95 10.11 -4.66
C GLY A 6 -3.68 9.82 -3.36
N ASP A 7 -4.42 10.76 -2.75
CA ASP A 7 -5.06 10.48 -1.45
C ASP A 7 -6.12 9.37 -1.54
N GLY A 8 -6.94 9.36 -2.60
CA GLY A 8 -7.92 8.29 -2.83
C GLY A 8 -7.26 6.95 -3.12
N ALA A 9 -6.30 6.91 -4.05
CA ALA A 9 -5.59 5.68 -4.42
C ALA A 9 -4.77 5.10 -3.24
N CYS A 10 -4.06 5.95 -2.49
CA CYS A 10 -3.33 5.54 -1.30
C CYS A 10 -4.26 4.97 -0.23
N ARG A 11 -5.42 5.60 -0.03
CA ARG A 11 -6.43 5.10 0.91
C ARG A 11 -6.95 3.73 0.50
N GLU A 12 -7.31 3.54 -0.77
CA GLU A 12 -7.83 2.26 -1.25
C GLU A 12 -6.77 1.14 -1.18
N VAL A 13 -5.52 1.44 -1.58
CA VAL A 13 -4.38 0.52 -1.43
C VAL A 13 -4.16 0.15 0.03
N LEU A 14 -4.14 1.12 0.93
CA LEU A 14 -3.96 0.87 2.36
C LEU A 14 -5.09 0.00 2.94
N LEU A 15 -6.35 0.30 2.62
CA LEU A 15 -7.49 -0.49 3.08
C LEU A 15 -7.43 -1.93 2.58
N ALA A 16 -7.02 -2.14 1.32
CA ALA A 16 -6.82 -3.47 0.77
C ALA A 16 -5.73 -4.24 1.54
N LEU A 17 -4.60 -3.60 1.82
CA LEU A 17 -3.50 -4.21 2.59
C LEU A 17 -3.92 -4.56 4.02
N CYS A 18 -4.64 -3.67 4.71
CA CYS A 18 -5.15 -3.94 6.06
C CYS A 18 -6.11 -5.14 6.09
N ARG A 19 -6.96 -5.30 5.08
CA ARG A 19 -7.86 -6.47 4.98
C ARG A 19 -7.09 -7.77 4.78
N ARG A 20 -6.03 -7.77 3.96
CA ARG A 20 -5.19 -8.96 3.72
C ARG A 20 -4.40 -9.35 4.97
N GLU A 21 -3.82 -8.37 5.66
CA GLU A 21 -3.10 -8.59 6.92
C GLU A 21 -3.99 -9.22 8.00
N GLN A 22 -5.24 -8.78 8.12
CA GLN A 22 -6.22 -9.38 9.05
C GLN A 22 -6.50 -10.86 8.77
N ASN A 23 -6.36 -11.30 7.51
CA ASN A 23 -6.53 -12.69 7.10
C ASN A 23 -5.21 -13.48 7.05
N ALA A 24 -4.09 -12.86 7.48
CA ALA A 24 -2.74 -13.42 7.37
C ALA A 24 -2.35 -13.82 5.92
N GLU A 25 -2.86 -13.09 4.93
CA GLU A 25 -2.59 -13.36 3.51
C GLU A 25 -1.42 -12.50 3.02
N GLU A 26 -0.43 -13.15 2.42
CA GLU A 26 0.66 -12.44 1.73
C GLU A 26 0.11 -11.66 0.53
N THR A 27 0.67 -10.47 0.28
CA THR A 27 0.23 -9.59 -0.80
C THR A 27 1.44 -9.13 -1.59
N THR A 28 1.40 -9.35 -2.91
CA THR A 28 2.43 -8.90 -3.84
C THR A 28 2.01 -7.61 -4.53
N VAL A 29 2.96 -6.94 -5.18
CA VAL A 29 2.68 -5.79 -6.06
C VAL A 29 1.67 -6.13 -7.16
N TRP A 30 1.62 -7.36 -7.67
CA TRP A 30 0.63 -7.77 -8.69
C TRP A 30 -0.77 -8.01 -8.14
N ASP A 31 -0.92 -8.21 -6.83
CA ASP A 31 -2.23 -8.43 -6.26
C ASP A 31 -2.96 -7.10 -6.08
N ILE A 32 -2.23 -6.01 -5.87
CA ILE A 32 -2.84 -4.75 -5.43
C ILE A 32 -3.82 -4.17 -6.45
N HIS A 33 -3.55 -4.29 -7.75
CA HIS A 33 -4.46 -3.79 -8.78
C HIS A 33 -5.78 -4.59 -8.80
N ARG A 34 -5.74 -5.89 -8.51
CA ARG A 34 -6.94 -6.74 -8.38
C ARG A 34 -7.70 -6.45 -7.09
N LEU A 35 -6.99 -6.21 -5.99
CA LEU A 35 -7.59 -5.96 -4.68
C LEU A 35 -8.27 -4.58 -4.58
N THR A 36 -7.82 -3.61 -5.37
CA THR A 36 -8.31 -2.23 -5.34
C THR A 36 -9.19 -1.87 -6.54
N GLY A 37 -9.10 -2.63 -7.64
CA GLY A 37 -9.73 -2.29 -8.92
C GLY A 37 -9.05 -1.12 -9.65
N LEU A 38 -7.97 -0.57 -9.10
CA LEU A 38 -7.21 0.51 -9.71
C LEU A 38 -6.36 -0.01 -10.88
N PRO A 39 -6.08 0.83 -11.89
CA PRO A 39 -5.04 0.55 -12.86
C PRO A 39 -3.70 0.25 -12.16
N LEU A 40 -2.95 -0.73 -12.67
CA LEU A 40 -1.70 -1.18 -12.02
C LEU A 40 -0.72 -0.03 -11.75
N HIS A 41 -0.57 0.91 -12.69
CA HIS A 41 0.34 2.04 -12.53
C HIS A 41 -0.09 3.01 -11.43
N GLU A 42 -1.41 3.24 -11.25
CA GLU A 42 -1.94 4.08 -10.18
C GLU A 42 -1.78 3.40 -8.81
N ALA A 43 -2.10 2.11 -8.76
CA ALA A 43 -1.95 1.33 -7.53
C ALA A 43 -0.47 1.23 -7.13
N PHE A 44 0.44 1.07 -8.10
CA PHE A 44 1.87 1.08 -7.86
C PHE A 44 2.38 2.46 -7.41
N ALA A 45 1.93 3.55 -8.04
CA ALA A 45 2.29 4.90 -7.62
C ALA A 45 1.87 5.17 -6.16
N ALA A 46 0.63 4.79 -5.80
CA ALA A 46 0.13 4.87 -4.43
C ALA A 46 0.97 4.02 -3.46
N LEU A 47 1.34 2.80 -3.85
CA LEU A 47 2.21 1.93 -3.06
C LEU A 47 3.58 2.59 -2.77
N ARG A 48 4.20 3.21 -3.78
CA ARG A 48 5.45 3.96 -3.65
C ARG A 48 5.30 5.18 -2.75
N THR A 49 4.15 5.88 -2.80
CA THR A 49 3.84 6.98 -1.87
C THR A 49 3.74 6.50 -0.43
N LEU A 50 3.06 5.38 -0.19
CA LEU A 50 2.94 4.78 1.15
C LEU A 50 4.31 4.30 1.66
N GLU A 51 5.14 3.71 0.81
CA GLU A 51 6.50 3.28 1.15
C GLU A 51 7.38 4.48 1.53
N TYR A 52 7.35 5.55 0.73
CA TYR A 52 8.05 6.80 1.05
C TYR A 52 7.59 7.39 2.40
N GLY A 53 6.29 7.29 2.68
CA GLY A 53 5.70 7.65 3.97
C GLY A 53 6.03 6.71 5.13
N LYS A 54 6.83 5.66 4.89
CA LYS A 54 7.18 4.60 5.86
C LYS A 54 5.96 3.88 6.42
N ILE A 55 4.90 3.77 5.61
CA ILE A 55 3.67 3.07 5.96
C ILE A 55 3.72 1.60 5.58
N VAL A 56 4.34 1.32 4.45
CA VAL A 56 4.59 -0.04 3.96
C VAL A 56 6.07 -0.25 3.69
N ASP A 57 6.47 -1.51 3.65
CA ASP A 57 7.70 -1.98 3.04
C ASP A 57 7.37 -2.75 1.77
N ILE A 58 8.12 -2.48 0.70
CA ILE A 58 8.14 -3.33 -0.49
C ILE A 58 9.42 -4.16 -0.39
N LEU A 59 9.27 -5.47 -0.27
CA LEU A 59 10.37 -6.41 -0.13
C LEU A 59 10.57 -7.11 -1.47
N ASP A 60 11.60 -6.67 -2.19
CA ASP A 60 11.97 -7.29 -3.46
C ASP A 60 12.54 -8.70 -3.23
N ASN A 61 12.10 -9.64 -4.05
CA ASN A 61 12.72 -10.96 -4.15
C ASN A 61 13.63 -10.97 -5.39
N PRO A 62 14.97 -11.05 -5.25
CA PRO A 62 15.87 -11.04 -6.40
C PRO A 62 15.66 -12.20 -7.38
N SER A 63 15.07 -13.30 -6.90
CA SER A 63 14.76 -14.50 -7.70
C SER A 63 13.37 -14.44 -8.33
N ASP A 64 12.54 -13.48 -7.91
CA ASP A 64 11.21 -13.22 -8.45
C ASP A 64 10.98 -11.70 -8.50
N PRO A 65 11.46 -11.02 -9.56
CA PRO A 65 11.36 -9.57 -9.69
C PRO A 65 9.91 -9.08 -9.79
N PHE A 66 8.97 -9.99 -9.97
CA PHE A 66 7.54 -9.72 -10.01
C PHE A 66 6.88 -10.01 -8.65
N GLY A 67 7.40 -10.95 -7.87
CA GLY A 67 6.90 -11.33 -6.55
C GLY A 67 7.30 -10.42 -5.39
N ALA A 68 7.57 -9.13 -5.62
CA ALA A 68 7.86 -8.19 -4.54
C ALA A 68 6.67 -8.16 -3.56
N THR A 69 6.93 -8.48 -2.30
CA THR A 69 5.90 -8.60 -1.27
C THR A 69 5.75 -7.31 -0.49
N ILE A 70 4.55 -7.09 0.04
CA ILE A 70 4.19 -5.85 0.73
C ILE A 70 3.96 -6.17 2.20
N ARG A 71 4.62 -5.41 3.08
CA ARG A 71 4.41 -5.47 4.53
C ARG A 71 3.90 -4.15 5.07
N LEU A 72 2.93 -4.19 5.97
CA LEU A 72 2.50 -3.01 6.71
C LEU A 72 3.45 -2.74 7.87
N ARG A 73 3.75 -1.45 8.11
CA ARG A 73 4.51 -1.01 9.27
C ARG A 73 3.56 -0.52 10.36
N GLU A 74 3.66 -1.08 11.56
CA GLU A 74 2.84 -0.69 12.72
C GLU A 74 2.87 0.82 13.01
N GLY A 75 4.05 1.44 12.89
CA GLY A 75 4.22 2.89 13.08
C GLY A 75 3.51 3.73 12.03
N GLY A 76 3.41 3.25 10.79
CA GLY A 76 2.74 3.94 9.70
C GLY A 76 1.22 3.87 9.78
N ILE A 77 0.68 2.72 10.18
CA ILE A 77 -0.76 2.57 10.46
C ILE A 77 -1.20 3.54 11.55
N THR A 78 -0.38 3.73 12.58
CA THR A 78 -0.65 4.66 13.69
C THR A 78 -0.71 6.12 13.20
N LEU A 79 0.21 6.53 12.31
CA LEU A 79 0.21 7.87 11.72
C LEU A 79 -1.05 8.15 10.89
N LEU A 80 -1.57 7.15 10.18
CA LEU A 80 -2.79 7.26 9.38
C LEU A 80 -4.05 7.36 10.23
N ARG A 81 -4.13 6.59 11.32
CA ARG A 81 -5.22 6.71 12.31
C ARG A 81 -5.30 8.12 12.88
N ASN A 82 -4.16 8.74 13.16
CA ASN A 82 -4.12 10.09 13.72
C ASN A 82 -4.45 11.18 12.69
N ARG A 83 -4.18 10.95 11.39
CA ARG A 83 -4.54 11.90 10.31
C ARG A 83 -6.03 11.89 9.95
N ASN A 84 -6.74 10.78 10.14
CA ASN A 84 -8.19 10.70 9.90
C ASN A 84 -9.05 11.29 11.03
N VAL A 85 -8.45 11.73 12.13
CA VAL A 85 -9.13 12.34 13.28
C VAL A 85 -8.97 13.88 13.29
N ALA A 86 -8.16 14.43 12.38
CA ALA A 86 -7.87 15.86 12.26
C ALA A 86 -8.68 16.52 11.13
#